data_AF-A0A5D4I3L2-F1
#
_entry.id   AF-A0A5D4I3L2-F1
#
_cell.length_a   1.000
_cell.length_b   1.000
_cell.length_c   1.000
_cell.angle_alpha   90.00
_cell.angle_beta   90.00
_cell.angle_gamma   90.00
#
_symmetry.space_group_name_H-M   'P 1'
#
loop_
_entity.id
_entity.type
_entity.pdbx_description
1 polymer ?
#
loop_
_entity_poly.entity_id
_entity_poly.type
_entity_poly.pdbx_seq_one_letter_code
_entity_poly.pdbx_strand_id
1 'polypeptide(L)' 'MDEETEPPEQTEQAEQPATGSVVCARCGTTAEGDAVPVTWLSSVEDGRRLHFCESCARLHIRAIESRLDSLWW' A
#
# COMPACT_ATOMS: atom_id res chain seq x y z
N MET A 1 39.13 -12.66 18.67
CA MET A 1 38.26 -13.49 19.52
C MET A 1 37.55 -12.49 20.42
N ASP A 2 36.39 -11.94 20.09
CA ASP A 2 35.43 -12.20 19.05
C ASP A 2 34.81 -10.86 18.66
N GLU A 3 34.60 -10.67 17.36
CA GLU A 3 33.85 -9.58 16.77
C GLU A 3 32.36 -9.86 17.05
N GLU A 4 31.82 -9.31 18.15
CA GLU A 4 30.39 -9.39 18.43
C GLU A 4 29.69 -8.31 17.60
N THR A 5 29.51 -8.63 16.31
CA THR A 5 28.60 -7.89 15.42
C THR A 5 27.19 -8.27 15.81
N GLU A 6 26.62 -7.52 16.75
CA GLU A 6 25.19 -7.59 17.06
C GLU A 6 24.41 -7.02 15.86
N PRO A 7 23.57 -7.82 15.16
CA PRO A 7 22.71 -7.28 14.13
C PRO A 7 21.62 -6.41 14.78
N PRO A 8 21.27 -5.24 14.22
CA PRO A 8 20.07 -4.54 14.67
C PRO A 8 18.83 -5.33 14.22
N GLU A 9 18.27 -6.12 15.12
CA GLU A 9 16.85 -6.48 15.15
C GLU A 9 16.04 -5.21 15.41
N GLN A 10 15.33 -4.71 14.40
CA GLN A 10 14.25 -3.71 14.44
C GLN A 10 13.94 -3.33 12.99
N THR A 11 12.78 -3.51 12.38
CA THR A 11 11.44 -3.87 12.82
C THR A 11 10.74 -4.44 11.59
N GLU A 12 10.63 -5.76 11.50
CA GLU A 12 9.56 -6.37 10.71
C GLU A 12 8.27 -6.20 11.52
N GLN A 13 7.80 -4.96 11.67
CA GLN A 13 6.39 -4.73 11.93
C GLN A 13 5.67 -5.14 10.65
N ALA A 14 5.51 -6.46 10.50
CA ALA A 14 4.51 -7.05 9.65
C ALA A 14 3.23 -6.30 9.97
N GLU A 15 2.84 -5.44 9.04
CA GLU A 15 1.67 -4.59 9.07
C GLU A 15 0.52 -5.50 9.50
N GLN A 16 0.16 -5.45 10.78
CA GLN A 16 -0.92 -6.27 11.30
C GLN A 16 -2.15 -5.83 10.50
N PRO A 17 -2.76 -6.69 9.65
CA PRO A 17 -3.89 -6.27 8.85
C PRO A 17 -4.95 -5.86 9.87
N ALA A 18 -5.23 -4.56 9.93
CA ALA A 18 -6.24 -4.00 10.80
C ALA A 18 -7.50 -4.84 10.60
N THR A 19 -7.89 -5.59 11.64
CA THR A 19 -9.03 -6.51 11.63
C THR A 19 -10.28 -5.66 11.52
N GLY A 20 -10.62 -5.32 10.29
CA GLY A 20 -11.68 -4.40 9.93
C GLY A 20 -11.83 -4.49 8.43
N SER A 21 -13.06 -4.58 7.96
CA SER A 21 -13.37 -4.69 6.54
C SER A 21 -12.66 -3.58 5.76
N VAL A 22 -11.69 -3.95 4.91
CA VAL A 22 -10.94 -2.98 4.11
C VAL A 22 -11.89 -2.40 3.06
N VAL A 23 -12.00 -1.07 3.01
CA VAL A 23 -12.87 -0.38 2.07
C VAL A 23 -12.07 0.49 1.12
N CYS A 24 -12.50 0.53 -0.14
CA CYS A 24 -11.93 1.36 -1.16
C CYS A 24 -12.22 2.82 -0.84
N ALA A 25 -11.18 3.63 -0.63
CA ALA A 25 -11.29 5.05 -0.29
C ALA A 25 -11.98 5.89 -1.39
N ARG A 26 -12.10 5.33 -2.62
CA ARG A 26 -12.70 6.02 -3.77
C ARG A 26 -14.15 5.66 -4.01
N CYS A 27 -14.48 4.37 -4.08
CA CYS A 27 -15.83 3.91 -4.44
C CYS A 27 -16.57 3.20 -3.31
N GLY A 28 -15.93 3.02 -2.15
CA GLY A 28 -16.52 2.35 -0.99
C GLY A 28 -16.65 0.83 -1.12
N THR A 29 -16.16 0.20 -2.20
CA THR A 29 -16.13 -1.26 -2.34
C THR A 29 -15.41 -1.88 -1.15
N THR A 30 -15.99 -2.90 -0.54
CA THR A 30 -15.37 -3.66 0.54
C THR A 30 -14.57 -4.82 -0.04
N ALA A 31 -13.37 -5.07 0.49
CA ALA A 31 -12.61 -6.26 0.19
C ALA A 31 -13.31 -7.51 0.73
N GLU A 32 -13.14 -8.62 0.03
CA GLU A 32 -13.66 -9.90 0.49
C GLU A 32 -12.70 -10.49 1.54
N GLY A 33 -13.16 -10.55 2.79
CA GLY A 33 -12.38 -11.04 3.94
C GLY A 33 -11.74 -9.92 4.78
N ASP A 34 -10.99 -10.35 5.80
CA ASP A 34 -10.35 -9.47 6.79
C ASP A 34 -8.98 -8.91 6.34
N ALA A 35 -8.51 -9.29 5.14
CA ALA A 35 -7.22 -8.87 4.61
C ALA A 35 -7.36 -8.04 3.33
N VAL A 36 -6.42 -7.12 3.11
CA VAL A 36 -6.32 -6.36 1.85
C VAL A 36 -5.93 -7.33 0.73
N PRO A 37 -6.72 -7.47 -0.36
CA PRO A 37 -6.34 -8.32 -1.47
C PRO A 37 -5.08 -7.78 -2.15
N VAL A 38 -4.17 -8.67 -2.54
CA VAL A 38 -2.90 -8.29 -3.21
C VAL A 38 -3.10 -7.55 -4.54
N THR A 39 -4.30 -7.61 -5.11
CA THR A 39 -4.69 -6.89 -6.32
C THR A 39 -5.08 -5.43 -6.08
N TRP A 40 -5.19 -5.02 -4.81
CA TRP A 40 -5.54 -3.66 -4.43
C TRP A 40 -4.29 -2.80 -4.27
N LEU A 41 -4.43 -1.52 -4.57
CA LEU A 41 -3.36 -0.54 -4.38
C LEU A 41 -3.46 0.06 -2.98
N SER A 42 -2.33 0.14 -2.29
CA SER A 42 -2.21 0.88 -1.03
C SER A 42 -1.42 2.17 -1.27
N SER A 43 -2.01 3.32 -0.95
CA SER A 43 -1.34 4.63 -0.95
C SER A 43 -1.23 5.17 0.46
N VAL A 44 -0.32 6.11 0.69
CA VAL A 44 -0.24 6.86 1.95
C VAL A 44 -0.43 8.33 1.61
N GLU A 45 -1.54 8.90 2.08
CA GLU A 45 -1.90 10.31 1.87
C GLU A 45 -2.06 10.97 3.23
N ASP A 46 -1.42 12.11 3.47
CA ASP A 46 -1.50 12.84 4.75
C ASP A 46 -1.14 11.94 5.97
N GLY A 47 -0.21 11.00 5.77
CA GLY A 47 0.17 9.99 6.78
C GLY A 47 -0.86 8.89 7.01
N ARG A 48 -1.96 8.85 6.26
CA ARG A 48 -3.01 7.83 6.33
C ARG A 48 -2.89 6.83 5.19
N ARG A 49 -2.88 5.54 5.52
CA ARG A 49 -2.92 4.47 4.52
C ARG A 49 -4.33 4.38 3.93
N LEU A 50 -4.44 4.58 2.62
CA LEU A 50 -5.66 4.44 1.84
C LEU A 50 -5.55 3.20 0.94
N HIS A 51 -6.64 2.46 0.83
CA HIS A 51 -6.73 1.30 -0.05
C HIS A 51 -7.66 1.59 -1.22
N PHE A 52 -7.30 1.11 -2.41
CA PHE A 52 -8.08 1.26 -3.63
C PHE A 52 -8.29 -0.10 -4.28
N CYS A 53 -9.53 -0.41 -4.64
CA CYS A 53 -9.85 -1.63 -5.37
C CYS A 53 -9.16 -1.67 -6.72
N GLU A 54 -8.98 -2.89 -7.26
CA GLU A 54 -8.29 -3.12 -8.54
C GLU A 54 -8.78 -2.18 -9.67
N SER A 55 -10.10 -2.00 -9.81
CA SER A 55 -10.68 -1.13 -10.83
C SER A 55 -10.29 0.34 -10.62
N CYS A 56 -10.36 0.83 -9.37
CA CYS A 56 -9.99 2.20 -9.03
C CYS A 56 -8.49 2.46 -9.13
N ALA A 57 -7.67 1.47 -8.77
CA ALA A 57 -6.23 1.49 -8.91
C ALA A 57 -5.82 1.61 -10.39
N ARG A 58 -6.37 0.76 -11.26
CA ARG A 58 -6.11 0.80 -12.71
C ARG A 58 -6.54 2.12 -13.36
N LEU A 59 -7.63 2.73 -12.86
CA LEU A 59 -8.07 4.03 -13.35
C LEU A 59 -7.16 5.18 -12.87
N HIS A 60 -6.61 5.09 -11.65
CA HIS A 60 -5.67 6.08 -11.12
C HIS A 60 -4.28 5.99 -11.77
N ILE A 61 -3.77 4.80 -12.10
CA ILE A 61 -2.49 4.64 -12.81
C ILE A 61 -2.47 5.47 -14.10
N ARG A 62 -3.53 5.43 -14.91
CA ARG A 62 -3.62 6.23 -16.15
C ARG A 62 -3.58 7.75 -15.90
N ALA A 63 -4.11 8.21 -14.76
CA ALA A 63 -4.15 9.62 -14.40
C ALA A 63 -2.80 10.13 -13.84
N ILE A 64 -1.94 9.22 -13.34
CA ILE A 64 -0.60 9.53 -12.86
C ILE A 64 0.42 9.44 -14.01
N GLU A 65 0.29 8.46 -14.91
CA GLU A 65 1.17 8.30 -16.09
C GLU A 65 1.15 9.50 -17.04
N SER A 66 0.00 10.16 -17.24
CA SER A 66 -0.07 11.40 -18.07
C SER A 66 0.62 12.61 -17.44
N ARG A 67 1.01 12.53 -16.16
CA ARG A 67 1.61 13.63 -15.41
C ARG A 67 3.04 13.33 -14.96
N LEU A 68 3.53 12.11 -15.20
CA LEU A 68 4.94 11.77 -15.02
C LEU A 68 5.68 12.30 -16.25
N ASP A 69 6.14 13.54 -16.11
CA ASP A 69 6.84 14.29 -17.14
C ASP A 69 7.96 13.44 -17.76
N SER A 70 8.16 13.60 -19.07
CA SER A 70 9.16 12.96 -19.92
C SER A 70 10.61 13.30 -19.53
N LEU A 71 10.87 13.68 -18.29
CA LEU A 71 12.13 14.21 -17.77
C LEU A 71 13.02 13.14 -17.12
N TRP A 72 12.68 11.85 -17.22
CA TRP A 72 13.46 10.74 -16.65
C TRP A 72 13.88 9.66 -17.66
N TRP A 73 13.91 9.97 -18.96
CA TRP A 73 14.79 9.24 -19.88
C TRP A 73 16.22 9.81 -19.81
#